data_AF-A0A8S0H5W7-F1
#
_entry.id   AF-A0A8S0H5W7-F1
#
_cell.length_a   1.000
_cell.length_b   1.000
_cell.length_c   1.000
_cell.angle_alpha   90.00
_cell.angle_beta   90.00
_cell.angle_gamma   90.00
#
_symmetry.space_group_name_H-M   'P 1'
#
loop_
_entity.id
_entity.type
_entity.pdbx_description
1 polymer ?
#
loop_
_entity_poly.entity_id
_entity_poly.type
_entity_poly.pdbx_seq_one_letter_code
_entity_poly.pdbx_strand_id
1 'polypeptide(L)' 'MNQAFLPFSRPSIGEEEIAAVEQVLRSGWITTGPKNQELEQQFAERVGARHAVALSSATGAMHVTLLALGIGPGMK' A
#
# COMPACT_ATOMS: atom_id res chain seq x y z
N MET A 1 -24.58 -25.97 -19.22
CA MET A 1 -24.30 -25.04 -18.10
C MET A 1 -22.80 -25.04 -17.87
N ASN A 2 -22.07 -24.01 -18.31
CA ASN A 2 -20.66 -23.86 -17.97
C ASN A 2 -20.59 -23.48 -16.49
N GLN A 3 -20.07 -24.35 -15.64
CA GLN A 3 -19.72 -23.97 -14.27
C GLN A 3 -18.61 -22.92 -14.34
N ALA A 4 -18.89 -21.71 -13.85
CA ALA A 4 -17.86 -20.70 -13.71
C ALA A 4 -16.82 -21.15 -12.68
N PHE A 5 -15.53 -21.00 -13.03
CA PHE A 5 -14.41 -21.34 -12.16
C PHE A 5 -14.48 -20.58 -10.81
N LEU A 6 -14.30 -21.30 -9.69
CA LEU A 6 -14.24 -20.74 -8.34
C LEU A 6 -12.76 -20.55 -7.93
N PRO A 7 -12.20 -19.33 -8.06
CA PRO A 7 -10.80 -19.08 -7.69
C PRO A 7 -10.62 -18.98 -6.18
N PHE A 8 -9.38 -19.21 -5.72
CA PHE A 8 -8.97 -19.07 -4.33
C PHE A 8 -9.09 -17.62 -3.81
N SER A 9 -8.80 -16.63 -4.66
CA SER A 9 -8.93 -15.21 -4.34
C SER A 9 -9.29 -14.40 -5.58
N ARG A 10 -10.08 -13.34 -5.38
CA ARG A 10 -10.34 -12.29 -6.37
C ARG A 10 -10.04 -10.94 -5.70
N PRO A 11 -9.34 -10.02 -6.39
CA PRO A 11 -9.13 -8.68 -5.86
C PRO A 11 -10.49 -7.96 -5.75
N SER A 12 -10.67 -7.18 -4.69
CA SER A 12 -11.82 -6.29 -4.54
C SER A 12 -11.51 -4.99 -5.30
N ILE A 13 -12.03 -4.87 -6.52
CA ILE A 13 -11.87 -3.70 -7.39
C ILE A 13 -13.24 -3.36 -7.97
N GLY A 14 -13.72 -2.16 -7.69
CA GLY A 14 -14.94 -1.57 -8.24
C GLY A 14 -14.68 -0.23 -8.92
N GLU A 15 -15.75 0.52 -9.18
CA GLU A 15 -15.69 1.82 -9.87
C GLU A 15 -14.92 2.87 -9.06
N GLU A 16 -14.92 2.78 -7.73
CA GLU A 16 -14.21 3.70 -6.85
C GLU A 16 -12.69 3.61 -7.05
N GLU A 17 -12.15 2.38 -7.10
CA GLU A 17 -10.72 2.15 -7.37
C GLU A 17 -10.32 2.60 -8.78
N ILE A 18 -11.19 2.36 -9.78
CA ILE A 18 -10.95 2.76 -11.17
C ILE A 18 -10.90 4.28 -11.28
N ALA A 19 -11.88 4.98 -10.71
CA ALA A 19 -11.95 6.43 -10.70
C ALA A 19 -10.74 7.06 -9.99
N ALA A 20 -10.26 6.46 -8.89
CA ALA A 20 -9.08 6.92 -8.19
C ALA A 20 -7.81 6.84 -9.07
N VAL A 21 -7.63 5.74 -9.82
CA VAL A 21 -6.54 5.61 -10.79
C VAL A 21 -6.67 6.63 -11.92
N GLU A 22 -7.86 6.81 -12.46
CA GLU A 22 -8.12 7.79 -13.52
C GLU A 22 -7.73 9.21 -13.08
N GLN A 23 -8.10 9.61 -11.87
CA GLN A 23 -7.72 10.91 -11.31
C GLN A 23 -6.20 11.09 -11.25
N VAL A 24 -5.47 10.05 -10.81
CA VAL A 24 -4.00 10.08 -10.76
C VAL A 24 -3.40 10.24 -12.16
N LEU A 25 -3.88 9.47 -13.14
CA LEU A 25 -3.40 9.56 -14.52
C LEU A 25 -3.67 10.94 -15.13
N ARG A 26 -4.84 11.54 -14.86
CA ARG A 26 -5.20 12.88 -15.33
C ARG A 26 -4.43 14.00 -14.61
N SER A 27 -3.96 13.77 -13.38
CA SER A 27 -3.21 14.77 -12.61
C SER A 27 -1.80 15.04 -13.15
N GLY A 28 -1.25 14.11 -13.95
CA GLY A 28 0.14 14.15 -14.41
C GLY A 28 1.17 13.73 -13.35
N TRP A 29 0.75 13.40 -12.12
CA TRP A 29 1.65 12.96 -11.04
C TRP A 29 1.44 11.46 -10.72
N ILE A 30 2.18 10.60 -11.41
CA ILE A 30 2.00 9.14 -11.34
C ILE A 30 2.96 8.40 -10.39
N THR A 31 3.86 9.13 -9.73
CA THR A 31 4.84 8.59 -8.77
C THR A 31 4.48 9.01 -7.34
N THR A 32 5.35 8.72 -6.37
CA THR A 32 5.18 9.14 -4.97
C THR A 32 4.87 10.64 -4.89
N GLY A 33 3.78 10.99 -4.21
CA GLY A 33 3.21 12.33 -4.23
C GLY A 33 2.01 12.48 -3.31
N PRO A 34 1.09 13.42 -3.60
CA PRO A 34 -0.03 13.75 -2.71
C PRO A 34 -0.90 12.55 -2.29
N LYS A 35 -1.15 11.60 -3.21
CA LYS A 35 -1.93 10.39 -2.91
C LYS A 35 -1.22 9.41 -1.96
N ASN A 36 0.11 9.40 -1.93
CA ASN A 36 0.87 8.65 -0.92
C ASN A 36 0.73 9.32 0.45
N GLN A 37 0.85 10.65 0.53
CA GLN A 37 0.71 11.39 1.79
C GLN A 37 -0.70 11.24 2.37
N GLU A 38 -1.72 11.31 1.52
CA GLU A 38 -3.11 11.07 1.92
C GLU A 38 -3.30 9.66 2.48
N LEU A 39 -2.75 8.63 1.81
CA LEU A 39 -2.76 7.25 2.31
C LEU A 39 -2.07 7.12 3.67
N GLU A 40 -0.88 7.71 3.83
CA GLU A 40 -0.13 7.68 5.09
C GLU A 40 -0.92 8.31 6.24
N GLN A 41 -1.52 9.47 6.00
CA GLN A 41 -2.35 10.15 7.00
C GLN A 41 -3.57 9.28 7.38
N GLN A 42 -4.36 8.84 6.40
CA GLN A 42 -5.55 8.04 6.64
C GLN A 42 -5.22 6.71 7.32
N PHE A 43 -4.09 6.09 6.95
CA PHE A 43 -3.67 4.84 7.56
C PHE A 43 -3.21 5.02 9.01
N ALA A 44 -2.44 6.07 9.31
CA ALA A 44 -2.04 6.40 10.67
C ALA A 44 -3.25 6.65 11.57
N GLU A 45 -4.23 7.43 11.09
CA GLU A 45 -5.50 7.66 11.78
C GLU A 45 -6.28 6.36 11.98
N ARG A 46 -6.38 5.52 10.94
CA ARG A 46 -7.12 4.25 10.98
C ARG A 46 -6.60 3.28 12.02
N VAL A 47 -5.28 3.19 12.19
CA VAL A 47 -4.63 2.24 13.12
C VAL A 47 -4.26 2.86 14.47
N GLY A 48 -4.48 4.16 14.66
CA GLY A 48 -4.13 4.88 15.88
C GLY A 48 -2.62 5.07 16.08
N ALA A 49 -1.84 5.08 15.00
CA ALA A 49 -0.41 5.33 15.04
C ALA A 49 -0.10 6.83 14.90
N ARG A 50 1.03 7.27 15.46
CA ARG A 50 1.49 8.66 15.29
C ARG A 50 1.92 8.96 13.85
N HIS A 51 2.47 7.96 13.17
CA HIS A 51 3.02 8.06 11.81
C HIS A 51 2.75 6.76 11.04
N ALA A 52 2.60 6.87 9.73
CA ALA A 52 2.65 5.75 8.79
C ALA A 52 3.52 6.13 7.60
N VAL A 53 4.13 5.14 6.95
CA VAL A 53 4.98 5.32 5.77
C VAL A 53 4.56 4.32 4.71
N ALA A 54 4.19 4.80 3.52
CA ALA A 54 3.81 3.97 2.39
C ALA A 54 5.06 3.44 1.68
N LEU A 55 5.11 2.13 1.43
CA LEU A 55 6.23 1.45 0.78
C LEU A 55 5.72 0.49 -0.29
N SER A 56 6.61 0.07 -1.18
CA SER A 56 6.26 -0.76 -2.34
C SER A 56 5.72 -2.15 -1.97
N SER A 57 6.02 -2.66 -0.77
CA SER A 57 5.53 -3.94 -0.26
C SER A 57 5.75 -4.07 1.24
N ALA A 58 5.05 -5.02 1.88
CA ALA A 58 5.29 -5.38 3.27
C ALA A 58 6.72 -5.92 3.50
N THR A 59 7.31 -6.63 2.53
CA THR A 59 8.71 -7.06 2.61
C THR A 59 9.67 -5.87 2.62
N GLY A 60 9.43 -4.87 1.77
CA GLY A 60 10.18 -3.61 1.78
C GLY A 60 10.05 -2.87 3.10
N ALA A 61 8.84 -2.84 3.67
CA ALA A 61 8.59 -2.27 4.99
C ALA A 61 9.37 -2.97 6.10
N MET A 62 9.36 -4.30 6.13
CA MET A 62 10.14 -5.06 7.11
C MET A 62 11.64 -4.83 6.93
N HIS A 63 12.14 -4.81 5.69
CA HIS A 63 13.54 -4.56 5.41
C HIS A 63 14.00 -3.20 5.98
N VAL A 64 13.28 -2.11 5.67
CA VAL A 64 13.61 -0.77 6.18
C VAL A 64 13.44 -0.70 7.70
N THR A 65 12.45 -1.40 8.27
CA THR A 65 12.25 -1.45 9.73
C THR A 65 13.45 -2.06 10.44
N LEU A 66 13.94 -3.23 9.97
CA LEU A 66 15.11 -3.89 10.54
C LEU A 66 16.37 -3.03 10.39
N LEU A 67 16.55 -2.38 9.24
CA LEU A 67 17.64 -1.43 9.02
C LEU A 67 17.57 -0.23 9.98
N ALA A 68 16.39 0.35 10.17
CA ALA A 68 16.17 1.49 11.06
C ALA A 68 16.42 1.13 12.54
N LEU A 69 16.15 -0.12 12.93
CA LEU A 69 16.48 -0.66 14.25
C LEU A 69 17.96 -1.04 14.41
N GLY A 70 18.77 -0.93 13.34
CA GLY A 70 20.19 -1.28 13.36
C GLY A 70 20.46 -2.79 13.48
N ILE A 71 19.49 -3.62 13.11
CA ILE A 71 19.62 -5.08 13.21
C ILE A 71 20.58 -5.59 12.13
N GLY A 72 21.56 -6.40 12.55
CA GLY A 72 22.58 -6.96 11.68
C GLY A 72 23.01 -8.37 12.08
N PRO A 73 24.04 -8.93 11.42
CA PRO A 73 24.51 -10.28 11.67
C PRO A 73 24.82 -10.56 13.14
N GLY A 74 24.33 -11.69 13.66
CA GLY A 74 24.58 -12.13 15.04
C GLY A 74 23.65 -11.56 16.09
N MET A 75 22.74 -10.64 15.73
CA MET A 75 21.70 -10.13 16.63
C MET A 75 20.49 -11.08 16.64
N LYS A 76 19.89 -11.29 17.81
CA LYS A 76 18.67 -12.09 18.02
C LYS A 76 17.57 -11.22 18.61
#